data_AF-A0A0W0FHD6-F1
#
_entry.id   AF-A0A0W0FHD6-F1
#
_cell.length_a   1.000
_cell.length_b   1.000
_cell.length_c   1.000
_cell.angle_alpha   90.00
_cell.angle_beta   90.00
_cell.angle_gamma   90.00
#
_symmetry.space_group_name_H-M   'P 1'
#
loop_
_entity.id
_entity.type
_entity.pdbx_description
1 polymer ?
#
loop_
_entity_poly.entity_id
_entity_poly.type
_entity_poly.pdbx_seq_one_letter_code
_entity_poly.pdbx_strand_id
1 'polypeptide(L)'
;MSAPSAVPIFMLYDSSAGAASCPKVVSFSKFFMPQPSSERPTKPPVVLPASGGNNIILNPLQRGNPILECIRNVGKEYGDIVADYQVGRTTGVLFLSLKYHRLHPEYIHTRIEKLGHSYSLRILLILCDVSEHRDPIRELTKVCLINDITIIVAFSPEEAGHYLSTFKQFEFKPPTLIKERVDKDYGSMLRTSLTGISKINRTDVETLRTAFGSIASIAKANPEQLSNLPGFGQVKVKNMKTAFEKPFRNNATNTLAAMISSQSKTQAEEVGVDTPHNDIDKGKGKAKESGKDLHQSGTTAREASPVWDIELDNTDLASHRKSPPPRAPSEPWDIEIDLN
;
A
#
# COMPACT_ATOMS: atom_id res chain seq x y z
N MET A 1 18.55 60.11 17.46
CA MET A 1 18.29 60.74 18.77
C MET A 1 16.82 61.12 18.80
N SER A 2 15.94 60.75 19.71
CA SER A 2 15.88 59.79 20.81
C SER A 2 14.38 59.69 21.16
N ALA A 3 13.87 58.51 21.53
CA ALA A 3 12.57 58.37 22.20
C ALA A 3 12.59 59.05 23.59
N PRO A 4 11.43 59.26 24.24
CA PRO A 4 10.86 58.26 25.19
C PRO A 4 9.31 58.13 25.09
N SER A 5 8.70 56.94 25.22
CA SER A 5 8.28 56.17 26.42
C SER A 5 7.21 56.82 27.32
N ALA A 6 6.00 56.23 27.40
CA ALA A 6 5.28 55.92 28.65
C ALA A 6 3.99 55.10 28.42
N VAL A 7 3.73 54.16 29.34
CA VAL A 7 2.60 53.22 29.48
C VAL A 7 1.68 53.67 30.64
N PRO A 8 0.39 53.31 30.66
CA PRO A 8 -0.20 52.59 31.83
C PRO A 8 -1.16 51.45 31.35
N ILE A 9 -1.28 50.21 31.86
CA ILE A 9 -1.32 49.57 33.20
C ILE A 9 -2.33 50.18 34.18
N PHE A 10 -3.46 49.49 34.39
CA PHE A 10 -4.21 49.31 35.65
C PHE A 10 -5.19 48.12 35.47
N MET A 11 -4.89 46.94 36.04
CA MET A 11 -5.49 46.30 37.24
C MET A 11 -7.02 46.06 37.16
N LEU A 12 -7.46 44.80 37.04
CA LEU A 12 -7.77 43.84 38.13
C LEU A 12 -8.99 44.24 38.97
N TYR A 13 -10.05 43.43 38.91
CA TYR A 13 -10.84 43.08 40.10
C TYR A 13 -11.28 41.61 40.04
N ASP A 14 -10.81 40.87 41.03
CA ASP A 14 -11.18 39.53 41.45
C ASP A 14 -12.43 39.63 42.34
N SER A 15 -13.36 38.68 42.22
CA SER A 15 -14.24 38.33 43.33
C SER A 15 -14.74 36.89 43.21
N SER A 16 -13.93 35.97 43.73
CA SER A 16 -14.32 34.61 44.10
C SER A 16 -14.77 34.56 45.56
N ALA A 17 -15.96 34.02 45.82
CA ALA A 17 -16.32 33.43 47.11
C ALA A 17 -17.26 32.25 46.87
N GLY A 18 -16.80 31.04 47.22
CA GLY A 18 -17.60 29.83 47.22
C GLY A 18 -18.23 29.56 48.59
N ALA A 19 -19.36 28.84 48.60
CA ALA A 19 -19.76 27.97 49.70
C ALA A 19 -20.77 26.93 49.21
N ALA A 20 -20.58 25.71 49.72
CA ALA A 20 -21.26 24.46 49.42
C ALA A 20 -22.77 24.44 49.72
N SER A 21 -23.53 23.59 48.99
CA SER A 21 -24.53 22.65 49.57
C SER A 21 -25.25 21.83 48.47
N CYS A 22 -25.14 20.50 48.55
CA CYS A 22 -26.19 19.55 48.16
C CYS A 22 -27.03 19.26 49.42
N PRO A 23 -28.29 18.73 49.38
CA PRO A 23 -28.93 17.97 48.29
C PRO A 23 -30.44 18.27 48.06
N LYS A 24 -31.04 17.68 47.01
CA LYS A 24 -32.27 16.85 47.09
C LYS A 24 -32.81 16.44 45.72
N VAL A 25 -33.18 15.16 45.66
CA VAL A 25 -33.92 14.45 44.61
C VAL A 25 -35.35 14.99 44.50
N VAL A 26 -35.81 15.30 43.28
CA VAL A 26 -37.23 15.14 42.89
C VAL A 26 -37.28 14.71 41.42
N SER A 27 -37.85 13.54 41.21
CA SER A 27 -38.25 12.99 39.91
C SER A 27 -39.46 13.74 39.37
N PHE A 28 -39.47 14.10 38.08
CA PHE A 28 -40.73 14.11 37.33
C PHE A 28 -40.48 13.86 35.85
N SER A 29 -40.94 12.70 35.42
CA SER A 29 -41.10 12.27 34.04
C SER A 29 -42.05 13.16 33.26
N LYS A 30 -41.64 13.57 32.06
CA LYS A 30 -42.60 13.90 31.00
C LYS A 30 -42.07 13.45 29.64
N PHE A 31 -42.59 12.30 29.26
CA PHE A 31 -42.73 11.80 27.90
C PHE A 31 -43.23 12.94 26.99
N PHE A 32 -42.48 13.25 25.93
CA PHE A 32 -43.02 13.99 24.78
C PHE A 32 -42.51 13.29 23.53
N MET A 33 -43.41 12.59 22.84
CA MET A 33 -43.15 11.99 21.52
C MET A 33 -43.00 13.09 20.46
N PRO A 34 -42.18 12.87 19.43
CA PRO A 34 -41.85 13.87 18.42
C PRO A 34 -42.93 13.94 17.33
N GLN A 35 -43.12 15.11 16.73
CA GLN A 35 -43.83 15.25 15.46
C GLN A 35 -42.84 15.19 14.28
N PRO A 36 -43.20 14.56 13.14
CA PRO A 36 -42.32 14.43 11.99
C PRO A 36 -42.41 15.68 11.09
N SER A 37 -41.40 16.55 11.13
CA SER A 37 -41.17 17.53 10.07
C SER A 37 -40.28 16.91 8.99
N SER A 38 -40.77 16.90 7.75
CA SER A 38 -40.08 16.40 6.58
C SER A 38 -38.81 17.21 6.27
N GLU A 39 -37.65 16.72 6.72
CA GLU A 39 -36.36 17.25 6.30
C GLU A 39 -35.97 16.62 4.96
N ARG A 40 -35.93 17.46 3.92
CA ARG A 40 -35.28 17.14 2.66
C ARG A 40 -33.78 16.96 2.93
N PRO A 41 -33.10 15.97 2.33
CA PRO A 41 -31.66 15.81 2.50
C PRO A 41 -30.97 17.08 1.98
N THR A 42 -30.29 17.77 2.88
CA THR A 42 -29.48 18.94 2.59
C THR A 42 -28.30 18.49 1.72
N LYS A 43 -28.29 18.96 0.48
CA LYS A 43 -27.15 18.79 -0.42
C LYS A 43 -25.94 19.48 0.22
N PRO A 44 -24.74 18.90 0.15
CA PRO A 44 -23.53 19.58 0.66
C PRO A 44 -23.35 20.93 -0.04
N PRO A 45 -22.71 21.93 0.62
CA PRO A 45 -22.40 23.21 0.01
C PRO A 45 -21.29 22.98 -1.01
N VAL A 46 -21.67 22.50 -2.20
CA VAL A 46 -20.80 22.49 -3.36
C VAL A 46 -20.79 23.92 -3.83
N VAL A 47 -19.76 24.67 -3.44
CA VAL A 47 -19.35 25.86 -4.20
C VAL A 47 -19.10 25.35 -5.60
N LEU A 48 -20.08 25.53 -6.49
CA LEU A 48 -19.94 25.20 -7.89
C LEU A 48 -18.84 26.14 -8.40
N PRO A 49 -17.66 25.65 -8.82
CA PRO A 49 -16.69 26.51 -9.47
C PRO A 49 -17.42 27.16 -10.64
N ALA A 50 -17.44 28.50 -10.67
CA ALA A 50 -18.01 29.24 -11.77
C ALA A 50 -17.39 28.70 -13.07
N SER A 51 -18.26 28.10 -13.89
CA SER A 51 -18.11 27.83 -15.32
C SER A 51 -16.68 27.91 -15.88
N GLY A 52 -16.01 26.77 -16.03
CA GLY A 52 -14.99 26.56 -17.07
C GLY A 52 -13.55 27.03 -16.80
N GLY A 53 -13.22 27.57 -15.63
CA GLY A 53 -11.85 27.98 -15.30
C GLY A 53 -10.97 26.84 -14.78
N ASN A 54 -9.71 26.77 -15.24
CA ASN A 54 -8.64 25.98 -14.61
C ASN A 54 -8.16 26.68 -13.32
N ASN A 55 -9.08 26.91 -12.38
CA ASN A 55 -8.81 27.60 -11.13
C ASN A 55 -8.87 26.63 -9.94
N ILE A 56 -8.00 26.83 -8.97
CA ILE A 56 -8.05 26.19 -7.65
C ILE A 56 -8.79 27.13 -6.72
N ILE A 57 -9.78 26.59 -6.00
CA ILE A 57 -10.49 27.34 -4.97
C ILE A 57 -9.71 27.20 -3.66
N LEU A 58 -9.41 28.34 -3.05
CA LEU A 58 -8.61 28.48 -1.84
C LEU A 58 -9.48 28.88 -0.67
N ASN A 59 -9.25 28.28 0.48
CA ASN A 59 -9.86 28.72 1.72
C ASN A 59 -9.28 30.10 2.11
N PRO A 60 -10.12 31.10 2.47
CA PRO A 60 -9.66 32.38 3.01
C PRO A 60 -8.68 32.27 4.18
N LEU A 61 -8.75 31.18 4.97
CA LEU A 61 -7.83 30.90 6.07
C LEU A 61 -6.39 30.62 5.63
N GLN A 62 -6.18 30.25 4.36
CA GLN A 62 -4.85 29.98 3.81
C GLN A 62 -4.18 31.22 3.21
N ARG A 63 -4.75 32.42 3.41
CA ARG A 63 -4.13 33.68 2.96
C ARG A 63 -2.78 33.87 3.66
N GLY A 64 -1.76 34.17 2.86
CA GLY A 64 -0.38 34.38 3.35
C GLY A 64 0.45 33.09 3.48
N ASN A 65 -0.07 31.93 3.08
CA ASN A 65 0.73 30.71 3.01
C ASN A 65 1.74 30.79 1.84
N PRO A 66 3.05 30.57 2.04
CA PRO A 66 4.07 30.67 0.99
C PRO A 66 3.85 29.72 -0.19
N ILE A 67 3.13 28.61 0.01
CA ILE A 67 2.80 27.65 -1.05
C ILE A 67 1.96 28.31 -2.15
N LEU A 68 1.19 29.34 -1.81
CA LEU A 68 0.39 30.07 -2.79
C LEU A 68 1.26 30.71 -3.88
N GLU A 69 2.48 31.13 -3.59
CA GLU A 69 3.39 31.70 -4.59
C GLU A 69 3.98 30.62 -5.51
N CYS A 70 4.16 29.41 -4.98
CA CYS A 70 4.71 28.27 -5.69
C CYS A 70 3.73 27.61 -6.68
N ILE A 71 2.42 27.84 -6.54
CA ILE A 71 1.41 27.34 -7.48
C ILE A 71 1.51 28.12 -8.79
N ARG A 72 1.87 27.42 -9.86
CA ARG A 72 2.06 27.96 -11.23
C ARG A 72 1.13 27.25 -12.21
N ASN A 73 0.88 27.87 -13.36
CA ASN A 73 0.11 27.30 -14.48
C ASN A 73 -1.39 27.07 -14.21
N VAL A 74 -1.90 27.56 -13.07
CA VAL A 74 -3.29 27.36 -12.61
C VAL A 74 -3.79 28.64 -11.94
N GLY A 75 -5.04 29.03 -12.20
CA GLY A 75 -5.66 30.20 -11.58
C GLY A 75 -5.99 29.97 -10.11
N LYS A 76 -6.13 31.05 -9.34
CA LYS A 76 -6.39 31.01 -7.89
C LYS A 76 -7.64 31.85 -7.60
N GLU A 77 -8.60 31.27 -6.92
CA GLU A 77 -9.84 31.93 -6.52
C GLU A 77 -10.08 31.66 -5.04
N TYR A 78 -10.55 32.66 -4.28
CA TYR A 78 -10.93 32.44 -2.89
C TYR A 78 -12.41 32.08 -2.82
N GLY A 79 -12.74 30.99 -2.13
CA GLY A 79 -14.12 30.55 -1.95
C GLY A 79 -14.34 29.98 -0.55
N ASP A 80 -15.59 29.97 -0.11
CA ASP A 80 -15.96 29.41 1.18
C ASP A 80 -15.99 27.87 1.10
N ILE A 81 -14.87 27.23 1.43
CA ILE A 81 -14.68 25.79 1.34
C ILE A 81 -14.27 25.21 2.70
N VAL A 82 -14.68 23.96 2.95
CA VAL A 82 -14.31 23.25 4.19
C VAL A 82 -12.86 22.77 4.13
N ALA A 83 -12.40 22.32 2.96
CA ALA A 83 -11.01 21.98 2.70
C ALA A 83 -10.10 23.23 2.70
N ASP A 84 -8.78 23.04 2.65
CA ASP A 84 -7.83 24.16 2.53
C ASP A 84 -7.67 24.56 1.05
N TYR A 85 -7.60 23.57 0.18
CA TYR A 85 -7.51 23.73 -1.27
C TYR A 85 -8.50 22.78 -1.95
N GLN A 86 -9.33 23.31 -2.84
CA GLN A 86 -10.19 22.50 -3.70
C GLN A 86 -9.66 22.57 -5.13
N VAL A 87 -9.08 21.45 -5.55
CA VAL A 87 -8.47 21.29 -6.89
C VAL A 87 -9.46 20.77 -7.91
N GLY A 88 -10.51 20.05 -7.50
CA GLY A 88 -11.51 19.53 -8.44
C GLY A 88 -12.92 19.57 -7.87
N ARG A 89 -13.91 19.17 -8.67
CA ARG A 89 -15.31 19.12 -8.19
C ARG A 89 -15.47 18.17 -7.01
N THR A 90 -14.78 17.03 -7.04
CA THR A 90 -14.90 15.96 -6.03
C THR A 90 -13.64 15.79 -5.18
N THR A 91 -12.63 16.64 -5.39
CA THR A 91 -11.30 16.49 -4.79
C THR A 91 -10.98 17.65 -3.86
N GLY A 92 -10.80 17.34 -2.58
CA GLY A 92 -10.41 18.28 -1.54
C GLY A 92 -9.03 17.94 -0.99
N VAL A 93 -8.23 18.97 -0.74
CA VAL A 93 -6.89 18.86 -0.18
C VAL A 93 -6.83 19.63 1.14
N LEU A 94 -6.37 18.96 2.19
CA LEU A 94 -5.97 19.56 3.45
C LEU A 94 -4.47 19.79 3.45
N PHE A 95 -4.02 20.86 4.10
CA PHE A 95 -2.61 21.20 4.20
C PHE A 95 -2.15 21.21 5.65
N LEU A 96 -1.01 20.58 5.92
CA LEU A 96 -0.41 20.49 7.23
C LEU A 96 1.11 20.56 7.15
N SER A 97 1.74 21.48 7.87
CA SER A 97 3.18 21.43 8.12
C SER A 97 3.48 20.53 9.32
N LEU A 98 4.56 19.74 9.25
CA LEU A 98 4.97 18.89 10.37
C LEU A 98 5.37 19.71 11.60
N LYS A 99 6.01 20.87 11.42
CA LYS A 99 6.31 21.81 12.50
C LYS A 99 5.04 22.27 13.21
N TYR A 100 3.98 22.54 12.47
CA TYR A 100 2.69 22.91 13.04
C TYR A 100 2.02 21.73 13.76
N HIS A 101 2.08 20.53 13.18
CA HIS A 101 1.53 19.32 13.80
C HIS A 101 2.17 19.00 15.15
N ARG A 102 3.47 19.23 15.30
CA ARG A 102 4.17 19.06 16.59
C ARG A 102 3.69 20.02 17.67
N LEU A 103 3.23 21.21 17.29
CA LEU A 103 2.71 22.20 18.24
C LEU A 103 1.23 21.96 18.56
N HIS A 104 0.46 21.51 17.57
CA HIS A 104 -0.98 21.27 17.69
C HIS A 104 -1.38 19.94 17.02
N PRO A 105 -1.19 18.79 17.72
CA PRO A 105 -1.61 17.50 17.21
C PRO A 105 -3.13 17.43 16.97
N GLU A 106 -3.92 18.12 17.80
CA GLU A 106 -5.38 18.02 17.80
C GLU A 106 -6.02 18.71 16.59
N TYR A 107 -5.28 19.62 15.96
CA TYR A 107 -5.75 20.39 14.83
C TYR A 107 -6.20 19.49 13.68
N ILE A 108 -5.39 18.48 13.31
CA ILE A 108 -5.71 17.65 12.14
C ILE A 108 -6.96 16.81 12.35
N HIS A 109 -7.19 16.31 13.58
CA HIS A 109 -8.38 15.54 13.92
C HIS A 109 -9.66 16.37 13.73
N THR A 110 -9.67 17.60 14.26
CA THR A 110 -10.82 18.50 14.11
C THR A 110 -11.05 18.91 12.64
N ARG A 111 -9.97 19.05 11.84
CA ARG A 111 -10.09 19.38 10.41
C ARG A 111 -10.63 18.21 9.60
N ILE A 112 -10.22 16.98 9.90
CA ILE A 112 -10.72 15.76 9.26
C ILE A 112 -12.21 15.57 9.59
N GLU A 113 -12.60 15.77 10.85
CA GLU A 113 -14.00 15.67 11.28
C GLU A 113 -14.88 16.70 10.56
N LYS A 114 -14.43 17.95 10.47
CA LYS A 114 -15.13 19.01 9.70
C LYS A 114 -15.24 18.66 8.22
N LEU A 115 -14.19 18.08 7.62
CA LEU A 115 -14.20 17.69 6.21
C LEU A 115 -15.21 16.57 5.94
N GLY A 116 -15.29 15.60 6.86
CA GLY A 116 -16.20 14.47 6.80
C GLY A 116 -16.14 13.75 5.44
N HIS A 117 -17.31 13.60 4.82
CA HIS A 117 -17.49 12.96 3.51
C HIS A 117 -17.84 13.97 2.41
N SER A 118 -17.45 15.24 2.58
CA SER A 118 -17.78 16.32 1.61
C SER A 118 -17.11 16.14 0.25
N TYR A 119 -16.02 15.38 0.20
CA TYR A 119 -15.24 15.09 -1.01
C TYR A 119 -15.06 13.59 -1.20
N SER A 120 -15.11 13.13 -2.44
CA SER A 120 -14.85 11.72 -2.78
C SER A 120 -13.38 11.39 -2.72
N LEU A 121 -12.51 12.29 -3.20
CA LEU A 121 -11.06 12.17 -3.07
C LEU A 121 -10.58 13.19 -2.06
N ARG A 122 -10.04 12.69 -0.94
CA ARG A 122 -9.52 13.50 0.16
C ARG A 122 -8.03 13.28 0.25
N ILE A 123 -7.27 14.36 0.12
CA ILE A 123 -5.82 14.33 0.13
C ILE A 123 -5.33 15.15 1.33
N LEU A 124 -4.41 14.59 2.10
CA LEU A 124 -3.65 15.33 3.10
C LEU A 124 -2.26 15.62 2.55
N LEU A 125 -2.01 16.88 2.22
CA LEU A 125 -0.72 17.37 1.77
C LEU A 125 0.12 17.79 2.99
N ILE A 126 1.18 17.04 3.26
CA ILE A 126 2.08 17.24 4.39
C ILE A 126 3.35 17.92 3.92
N LEU A 127 3.71 19.06 4.52
CA LEU A 127 5.01 19.70 4.32
C LEU A 127 5.99 19.23 5.40
N CYS A 128 7.06 18.56 4.98
CA CYS A 128 8.13 18.07 5.82
C CYS A 128 9.19 19.16 6.06
N ASP A 129 9.00 19.95 7.12
CA ASP A 129 9.87 21.06 7.52
C ASP A 129 10.66 20.79 8.83
N VAL A 130 10.72 19.52 9.26
CA VAL A 130 11.36 19.07 10.50
C VAL A 130 12.34 17.93 10.21
N SER A 131 13.46 17.88 10.94
CA SER A 131 14.45 16.80 10.85
C SER A 131 13.89 15.46 11.35
N GLU A 132 13.24 15.45 12.51
CA GLU A 132 12.55 14.29 13.06
C GLU A 132 11.10 14.20 12.53
N HIS A 133 10.93 13.53 11.38
CA HIS A 133 9.66 13.42 10.67
C HIS A 133 9.06 12.00 10.71
N ARG A 134 9.80 10.99 11.20
CA ARG A 134 9.37 9.58 11.11
C ARG A 134 8.15 9.28 11.98
N ASP A 135 8.20 9.71 13.23
CA ASP A 135 7.10 9.51 14.19
C ASP A 135 5.81 10.25 13.82
N PRO A 136 5.82 11.58 13.53
CA PRO A 136 4.59 12.29 13.18
C PRO A 136 3.98 11.78 11.87
N ILE A 137 4.79 11.42 10.87
CA ILE A 137 4.26 10.82 9.63
C ILE A 137 3.62 9.46 9.91
N ARG A 138 4.24 8.62 10.75
CA ARG A 138 3.69 7.32 11.14
C ARG A 138 2.36 7.46 11.87
N GLU A 139 2.22 8.44 12.75
CA GLU A 139 0.95 8.74 13.42
C GLU A 139 -0.11 9.25 12.45
N LEU A 140 0.21 10.26 11.64
CA LEU A 140 -0.69 10.81 10.63
C LEU A 140 -1.15 9.74 9.63
N THR A 141 -0.28 8.79 9.28
CA THR A 141 -0.61 7.65 8.40
C THR A 141 -1.69 6.77 8.99
N LYS A 142 -1.64 6.47 10.29
CA LYS A 142 -2.69 5.71 10.96
C LYS A 142 -4.01 6.45 10.92
N VAL A 143 -4.00 7.75 11.22
CA VAL A 143 -5.20 8.59 11.21
C VAL A 143 -5.82 8.66 9.80
N CYS A 144 -4.99 8.84 8.77
CA CYS A 144 -5.47 8.92 7.40
C CYS A 144 -5.98 7.57 6.86
N LEU A 145 -5.39 6.45 7.30
CA LEU A 145 -5.85 5.11 6.95
C LEU A 145 -7.26 4.84 7.50
N ILE A 146 -7.55 5.27 8.72
CA ILE A 146 -8.87 5.08 9.35
C ILE A 146 -9.95 5.94 8.66
N ASN A 147 -9.57 7.12 8.16
CA ASN A 147 -10.51 8.10 7.58
C ASN A 147 -10.59 8.04 6.05
N ASP A 148 -9.95 7.07 5.40
CA ASP A 148 -9.84 6.96 3.93
C ASP A 148 -9.36 8.27 3.28
N ILE A 149 -8.22 8.78 3.78
CA ILE A 149 -7.53 9.98 3.27
C ILE A 149 -6.18 9.55 2.69
N THR A 150 -5.86 10.04 1.49
CA THR A 150 -4.56 9.79 0.86
C THR A 150 -3.54 10.81 1.33
N ILE A 151 -2.40 10.35 1.85
CA ILE A 151 -1.30 11.25 2.24
C ILE A 151 -0.38 11.48 1.05
N ILE A 152 0.04 12.74 0.88
CA ILE A 152 1.11 13.13 -0.03
C ILE A 152 2.09 14.00 0.76
N VAL A 153 3.35 13.62 0.76
CA VAL A 153 4.42 14.33 1.48
C VAL A 153 5.19 15.18 0.47
N ALA A 154 5.46 16.42 0.84
CA ALA A 154 6.32 17.35 0.13
C ALA A 154 7.48 17.78 1.05
N PHE A 155 8.69 17.83 0.52
CA PHE A 155 9.90 18.26 1.24
C PHE A 155 10.20 19.75 1.05
N SER A 156 9.51 20.41 0.13
CA SER A 156 9.61 21.86 -0.08
C SER A 156 8.25 22.49 -0.37
N PRO A 157 8.08 23.79 -0.08
CA PRO A 157 6.85 24.51 -0.44
C PRO A 157 6.67 24.58 -1.97
N GLU A 158 7.77 24.57 -2.73
CA GLU A 158 7.75 24.53 -4.19
C GLU A 158 7.14 23.23 -4.72
N GLU A 159 7.54 22.11 -4.15
CA GLU A 159 7.01 20.78 -4.47
C GLU A 159 5.53 20.67 -4.09
N ALA A 160 5.14 21.19 -2.92
CA ALA A 160 3.74 21.26 -2.50
C ALA A 160 2.87 22.06 -3.49
N GLY A 161 3.36 23.22 -3.94
CA GLY A 161 2.68 24.03 -4.97
C GLY A 161 2.61 23.32 -6.32
N HIS A 162 3.67 22.60 -6.68
CA HIS A 162 3.70 21.78 -7.89
C HIS A 162 2.66 20.65 -7.84
N TYR A 163 2.51 19.96 -6.70
CA TYR A 163 1.49 18.92 -6.52
C TYR A 163 0.07 19.46 -6.68
N LEU A 164 -0.25 20.60 -6.06
CA LEU A 164 -1.56 21.23 -6.23
C LEU A 164 -1.85 21.59 -7.69
N SER A 165 -0.85 22.14 -8.39
CA SER A 165 -0.95 22.47 -9.82
C SER A 165 -1.19 21.22 -10.66
N THR A 166 -0.50 20.14 -10.32
CA THR A 166 -0.56 18.84 -10.99
C THR A 166 -1.91 18.15 -10.78
N PHE A 167 -2.47 18.17 -9.56
CA PHE A 167 -3.80 17.62 -9.29
C PHE A 167 -4.88 18.33 -10.10
N LYS A 168 -4.77 19.65 -10.27
CA LYS A 168 -5.71 20.39 -11.11
C LYS A 168 -5.60 19.98 -12.57
N GLN A 169 -4.37 19.88 -13.10
CA GLN A 169 -4.14 19.52 -14.50
C GLN A 169 -4.61 18.10 -14.83
N PHE A 170 -4.59 17.18 -13.86
CA PHE A 170 -5.00 15.80 -14.04
C PHE A 170 -6.49 15.54 -13.76
N GLU A 171 -7.32 16.55 -13.46
CA GLU A 171 -8.75 16.37 -13.18
C GLU A 171 -9.50 15.64 -14.30
N PHE A 172 -9.20 15.97 -15.57
CA PHE A 172 -9.87 15.40 -16.75
C PHE A 172 -9.00 14.39 -17.51
N LYS A 173 -7.82 14.02 -17.00
CA LYS A 173 -6.92 13.16 -17.75
C LYS A 173 -7.27 11.69 -17.53
N PRO A 174 -7.46 10.90 -18.61
CA PRO A 174 -7.78 9.49 -18.45
C PRO A 174 -6.61 8.69 -17.85
N PRO A 175 -6.87 7.52 -17.23
CA PRO A 175 -5.84 6.69 -16.58
C PRO A 175 -4.87 6.00 -17.57
N THR A 176 -4.86 6.42 -18.84
CA THR A 176 -4.00 5.86 -19.90
C THR A 176 -2.52 6.05 -19.64
N LEU A 177 -2.14 7.05 -18.83
CA LEU A 177 -0.75 7.26 -18.42
C LEU A 177 -0.23 6.23 -17.42
N ILE A 178 -1.12 5.65 -16.60
CA ILE A 178 -0.77 4.68 -15.55
C ILE A 178 -0.70 3.26 -16.13
N LYS A 179 -1.38 3.02 -17.26
CA LYS A 179 -1.35 1.74 -17.94
C LYS A 179 0.06 1.45 -18.47
N GLU A 180 0.56 0.25 -18.21
CA GLU A 180 1.81 -0.24 -18.80
C GLU A 180 1.75 -0.08 -20.32
N ARG A 181 2.67 0.72 -20.85
CA ARG A 181 2.89 0.82 -22.29
C ARG A 181 3.69 -0.40 -22.70
N VAL A 182 2.99 -1.51 -22.92
CA VAL A 182 3.60 -2.65 -23.60
C VAL A 182 3.82 -2.20 -25.04
N ASP A 183 5.08 -1.98 -25.41
CA ASP A 183 5.46 -1.75 -26.80
C ASP A 183 4.97 -2.96 -27.61
N LYS A 184 4.04 -2.71 -28.53
CA LYS A 184 3.50 -3.75 -29.43
C LYS A 184 4.47 -4.15 -30.54
N ASP A 185 5.72 -3.68 -30.45
CA ASP A 185 6.76 -4.06 -31.39
C ASP A 185 7.12 -5.53 -31.21
N TYR A 186 7.29 -6.24 -32.32
CA TYR A 186 7.65 -7.66 -32.31
C TYR A 186 8.99 -7.90 -31.59
N GLY A 187 9.96 -6.99 -31.77
CA GLY A 187 11.24 -7.05 -31.09
C GLY A 187 11.11 -6.92 -29.57
N SER A 188 10.30 -5.97 -29.11
CA SER A 188 10.01 -5.78 -27.67
C SER A 188 9.28 -6.99 -27.07
N MET A 189 8.27 -7.52 -27.74
CA MET A 189 7.55 -8.72 -27.28
C MET A 189 8.46 -9.96 -27.20
N LEU A 190 9.31 -10.16 -28.22
CA LEU A 190 10.26 -11.27 -28.26
C LEU A 190 11.30 -11.15 -27.15
N ARG A 191 11.85 -9.95 -26.93
CA ARG A 191 12.77 -9.65 -25.84
C ARG A 191 12.15 -9.96 -24.49
N THR A 192 10.99 -9.38 -24.19
CA THR A 192 10.29 -9.61 -22.91
C THR A 192 10.02 -11.11 -22.67
N SER A 193 9.57 -11.82 -23.71
CA SER A 193 9.25 -13.26 -23.61
C SER A 193 10.48 -14.12 -23.35
N LEU A 194 11.59 -13.89 -24.07
CA LEU A 194 12.79 -14.72 -23.95
C LEU A 194 13.67 -14.33 -22.73
N THR A 195 13.66 -13.06 -22.30
CA THR A 195 14.33 -12.66 -21.05
C THR A 195 13.63 -13.18 -19.80
N GLY A 196 12.42 -13.74 -19.91
CA GLY A 196 11.77 -14.45 -18.81
C GLY A 196 12.47 -15.77 -18.44
N ILE A 197 13.29 -16.33 -19.34
CA ILE A 197 14.05 -17.54 -19.07
C ILE A 197 15.31 -17.18 -18.26
N SER A 198 15.57 -17.94 -17.20
CA SER A 198 16.71 -17.71 -16.32
C SER A 198 18.04 -17.67 -17.07
N LYS A 199 18.85 -16.65 -16.76
CA LYS A 199 20.21 -16.42 -17.31
C LYS A 199 20.26 -16.04 -18.80
N ILE A 200 19.15 -15.63 -19.41
CA ILE A 200 19.13 -15.08 -20.77
C ILE A 200 19.08 -13.56 -20.72
N ASN A 201 20.03 -12.92 -21.41
CA ASN A 201 20.13 -11.46 -21.47
C ASN A 201 19.46 -10.88 -22.73
N ARG A 202 19.25 -9.57 -22.74
CA ARG A 202 18.70 -8.85 -23.92
C ARG A 202 19.56 -9.02 -25.18
N THR A 203 20.88 -9.05 -25.01
CA THR A 203 21.85 -9.29 -26.09
C THR A 203 21.70 -10.68 -26.69
N ASP A 204 21.47 -11.69 -25.85
CA ASP A 204 21.28 -13.08 -26.29
C ASP A 204 20.02 -13.21 -27.16
N VAL A 205 18.95 -12.48 -26.81
CA VAL A 205 17.72 -12.45 -27.62
C VAL A 205 17.94 -11.82 -28.98
N GLU A 206 18.79 -10.80 -29.09
CA GLU A 206 19.13 -10.19 -30.39
C GLU A 206 19.93 -11.16 -31.27
N THR A 207 20.85 -11.91 -30.67
CA THR A 207 21.60 -12.99 -31.34
C THR A 207 20.66 -14.07 -31.84
N LEU A 208 19.71 -14.52 -30.99
CA LEU A 208 18.69 -15.52 -31.37
C LEU A 208 17.77 -15.00 -32.49
N ARG A 209 17.36 -13.73 -32.43
CA ARG A 209 16.54 -13.10 -33.46
C ARG A 209 17.27 -13.07 -34.80
N THR A 210 18.55 -12.73 -34.80
CA THR A 210 19.37 -12.66 -36.02
C THR A 210 19.66 -14.05 -36.59
N ALA A 211 19.91 -15.04 -35.74
CA ALA A 211 20.26 -16.39 -36.17
C ALA A 211 19.06 -17.22 -36.65
N PHE A 212 17.92 -17.15 -35.95
CA PHE A 212 16.77 -18.02 -36.19
C PHE A 212 15.53 -17.29 -36.74
N GLY A 213 15.45 -15.96 -36.58
CA GLY A 213 14.35 -15.12 -37.10
C GLY A 213 13.00 -15.27 -36.37
N SER A 214 12.57 -16.51 -36.12
CA SER A 214 11.25 -16.85 -35.56
C SER A 214 11.35 -17.59 -34.23
N ILE A 215 10.45 -17.27 -33.30
CA ILE A 215 10.32 -17.97 -32.02
C ILE A 215 10.06 -19.48 -32.20
N ALA A 216 9.34 -19.86 -33.26
CA ALA A 216 9.09 -21.26 -33.57
C ALA A 216 10.38 -22.00 -33.96
N SER A 217 11.29 -21.32 -34.66
CA SER A 217 12.60 -21.87 -35.00
C SER A 217 13.50 -21.93 -33.76
N ILE A 218 13.44 -20.93 -32.87
CA ILE A 218 14.18 -20.92 -31.61
C ILE A 218 13.75 -22.09 -30.72
N ALA A 219 12.44 -22.36 -30.60
CA ALA A 219 11.91 -23.44 -29.77
C ALA A 219 12.28 -24.84 -30.27
N LYS A 220 12.41 -25.02 -31.59
CA LYS A 220 12.78 -26.30 -32.23
C LYS A 220 14.29 -26.50 -32.39
N ALA A 221 15.11 -25.50 -32.07
CA ALA A 221 16.54 -25.55 -32.30
C ALA A 221 17.22 -26.70 -31.52
N ASN A 222 18.21 -27.34 -32.16
CA ASN A 222 19.04 -28.34 -31.49
C ASN A 222 19.97 -27.67 -30.47
N PRO A 223 20.33 -28.35 -29.37
CA PRO A 223 21.22 -27.77 -28.35
C PRO A 223 22.59 -27.40 -28.93
N GLU A 224 23.07 -28.15 -29.93
CA GLU A 224 24.30 -27.89 -30.66
C GLU A 224 24.24 -26.60 -31.49
N GLN A 225 23.09 -26.31 -32.12
CA GLN A 225 22.89 -25.08 -32.87
C GLN A 225 22.85 -23.86 -31.94
N LEU A 226 22.29 -24.02 -30.74
CA LEU A 226 22.28 -22.99 -29.71
C LEU A 226 23.68 -22.73 -29.13
N SER A 227 24.51 -23.77 -28.95
CA SER A 227 25.89 -23.61 -28.47
C SER A 227 26.83 -22.96 -29.49
N ASN A 228 26.51 -23.05 -30.79
CA ASN A 228 27.28 -22.40 -31.85
C ASN A 228 27.08 -20.89 -31.90
N LEU A 229 26.11 -20.34 -31.17
CA LEU A 229 25.87 -18.91 -31.14
C LEU A 229 26.85 -18.18 -30.21
N PRO A 230 27.32 -16.98 -30.62
CA PRO A 230 28.22 -16.20 -29.78
C PRO A 230 27.53 -15.83 -28.46
N GLY A 231 28.20 -16.10 -27.34
CA GLY A 231 27.71 -15.78 -26.00
C GLY A 231 26.74 -16.81 -25.38
N PHE A 232 26.43 -17.91 -26.09
CA PHE A 232 25.64 -19.02 -25.56
C PHE A 232 26.52 -20.11 -24.93
N GLY A 233 26.66 -20.06 -23.61
CA GLY A 233 27.28 -21.14 -22.84
C GLY A 233 26.32 -22.28 -22.53
N GLN A 234 26.86 -23.43 -22.09
CA GLN A 234 26.09 -24.64 -21.75
C GLN A 234 24.93 -24.40 -20.77
N VAL A 235 25.11 -23.48 -19.82
CA VAL A 235 24.06 -23.11 -18.85
C VAL A 235 22.86 -22.45 -19.55
N LYS A 236 23.11 -21.53 -20.49
CA LYS A 236 22.04 -20.85 -21.24
C LYS A 236 21.31 -21.82 -22.16
N VAL A 237 22.06 -22.68 -22.85
CA VAL A 237 21.49 -23.73 -23.72
C VAL A 237 20.63 -24.71 -22.91
N LYS A 238 21.12 -25.19 -21.77
CA LYS A 238 20.37 -26.07 -20.87
C LYS A 238 19.10 -25.41 -20.36
N ASN A 239 19.17 -24.15 -19.93
CA ASN A 239 18.02 -23.41 -19.42
C ASN A 239 16.98 -23.16 -20.52
N MET A 240 17.42 -22.83 -21.74
CA MET A 240 16.56 -22.69 -22.92
C MET A 240 15.81 -23.99 -23.23
N LYS A 241 16.54 -25.09 -23.35
CA LYS A 241 15.95 -26.41 -23.61
C LYS A 241 15.00 -26.83 -22.51
N THR A 242 15.40 -26.64 -21.26
CA THR A 242 14.53 -26.89 -20.10
C THR A 242 13.28 -26.00 -20.15
N ALA A 243 13.37 -24.74 -20.55
CA ALA A 243 12.20 -23.87 -20.62
C ALA A 243 11.18 -24.30 -21.69
N PHE A 244 11.62 -24.81 -22.83
CA PHE A 244 10.73 -25.25 -23.92
C PHE A 244 10.25 -26.69 -23.81
N GLU A 245 11.08 -27.60 -23.31
CA GLU A 245 10.80 -29.05 -23.31
C GLU A 245 10.27 -29.55 -21.95
N LYS A 246 10.43 -28.79 -20.87
CA LYS A 246 9.95 -29.22 -19.55
C LYS A 246 8.42 -29.32 -19.58
N PRO A 247 7.85 -30.48 -19.17
CA PRO A 247 6.40 -30.63 -19.10
C PRO A 247 5.82 -29.67 -18.06
N PHE A 248 4.65 -29.10 -18.36
CA PHE A 248 3.93 -28.21 -17.44
C PHE A 248 3.49 -28.91 -16.14
N ARG A 249 3.35 -30.24 -16.17
CA ARG A 249 3.00 -31.06 -15.01
C ARG A 249 4.24 -31.75 -14.47
N ASN A 250 4.49 -31.61 -13.18
CA ASN A 250 5.50 -32.41 -12.50
C ASN A 250 5.10 -33.90 -12.51
N ASN A 251 6.08 -34.80 -12.57
CA ASN A 251 5.85 -36.25 -12.53
C ASN A 251 5.03 -36.72 -11.31
N ALA A 252 5.05 -35.96 -10.20
CA ALA A 252 4.21 -36.18 -9.02
C ALA A 252 2.69 -35.93 -9.25
N THR A 253 2.35 -35.10 -10.24
CA THR A 253 0.94 -34.85 -10.64
C THR A 253 0.48 -35.86 -11.68
N ASN A 254 1.41 -36.38 -12.50
CA ASN A 254 1.12 -37.48 -13.41
C ASN A 254 0.88 -38.80 -12.66
N THR A 255 1.57 -39.06 -11.54
CA THR A 255 1.24 -40.20 -10.68
C THR A 255 -0.14 -40.06 -10.04
N LEU A 256 -0.54 -38.88 -9.59
CA LEU A 256 -1.91 -38.62 -9.11
C LEU A 256 -2.96 -38.80 -10.22
N ALA A 257 -2.72 -38.27 -11.42
CA ALA A 257 -3.62 -38.45 -12.56
C ALA A 257 -3.70 -39.92 -13.01
N ALA A 258 -2.58 -40.66 -12.97
CA ALA A 258 -2.54 -42.10 -13.26
C ALA A 258 -3.24 -42.94 -12.18
N MET A 259 -3.11 -42.58 -10.90
CA MET A 259 -3.82 -43.21 -9.77
C MET A 259 -5.33 -42.98 -9.81
N ILE A 260 -5.77 -41.80 -10.25
CA ILE A 260 -7.20 -41.50 -10.47
C ILE A 260 -7.75 -42.29 -11.68
N SER A 261 -6.91 -42.54 -12.68
CA SER A 261 -7.28 -43.31 -13.87
C SER A 261 -7.29 -44.84 -13.64
N SER A 262 -6.58 -45.35 -12.63
CA SER A 262 -6.63 -46.78 -12.26
C SER A 262 -7.79 -47.13 -11.32
N GLN A 263 -8.37 -46.17 -10.60
CA GLN A 263 -9.58 -46.40 -9.78
C GLN A 263 -10.89 -46.52 -10.60
N SER A 264 -10.89 -46.12 -11.88
CA SER A 264 -12.06 -46.23 -12.76
C SER A 264 -12.16 -47.55 -13.55
N LYS A 265 -11.27 -48.53 -13.28
CA LYS A 265 -11.26 -49.84 -13.96
C LYS A 265 -11.55 -51.06 -13.06
N THR A 266 -12.00 -50.88 -11.82
CA THR A 266 -12.33 -52.01 -10.90
C THR A 266 -13.81 -52.11 -10.53
N GLN A 267 -14.73 -51.51 -11.30
CA GLN A 267 -16.17 -51.73 -11.15
C GLN A 267 -16.81 -52.07 -12.49
N ALA A 268 -16.52 -53.27 -13.01
CA ALA A 268 -17.29 -53.88 -14.08
C ALA A 268 -17.00 -55.39 -14.17
N GLU A 269 -17.20 -56.13 -13.08
CA GLU A 269 -17.47 -57.58 -13.13
C GLU A 269 -18.07 -58.03 -11.78
N GLU A 270 -19.10 -58.90 -11.86
CA GLU A 270 -19.88 -59.55 -10.80
C GLU A 270 -21.17 -58.88 -10.27
N VAL A 271 -22.27 -59.09 -11.01
CA VAL A 271 -23.65 -59.31 -10.51
C VAL A 271 -24.27 -60.37 -11.44
N GLY A 272 -24.90 -61.47 -11.02
CA GLY A 272 -25.34 -61.91 -9.70
C GLY A 272 -25.82 -63.37 -9.71
N VAL A 273 -26.31 -63.83 -8.55
CA VAL A 273 -26.81 -65.18 -8.24
C VAL A 273 -28.31 -65.11 -7.93
N ASP A 274 -29.09 -66.13 -8.30
CA ASP A 274 -30.46 -66.39 -7.79
C ASP A 274 -30.59 -67.78 -7.13
N THR A 275 -30.84 -67.76 -5.79
CA THR A 275 -31.64 -68.62 -4.85
C THR A 275 -31.67 -70.18 -4.87
N PRO A 276 -32.19 -70.89 -3.81
CA PRO A 276 -32.43 -70.57 -2.37
C PRO A 276 -32.10 -71.70 -1.32
N HIS A 277 -32.28 -71.37 -0.02
CA HIS A 277 -33.01 -72.10 1.06
C HIS A 277 -32.29 -72.64 2.34
N ASN A 278 -32.88 -72.28 3.51
CA ASN A 278 -32.89 -72.87 4.87
C ASN A 278 -31.58 -72.84 5.71
N ASP A 279 -31.53 -72.58 7.03
CA ASP A 279 -32.46 -72.81 8.14
C ASP A 279 -32.24 -71.86 9.35
N ILE A 280 -33.23 -71.89 10.24
CA ILE A 280 -33.41 -71.40 11.62
C ILE A 280 -32.15 -71.42 12.53
N ASP A 281 -31.91 -70.39 13.37
CA ASP A 281 -32.02 -70.48 14.86
C ASP A 281 -31.63 -69.19 15.62
N LYS A 282 -32.25 -69.03 16.80
CA LYS A 282 -32.14 -67.98 17.83
C LYS A 282 -30.79 -67.97 18.55
N GLY A 283 -30.36 -66.79 19.06
CA GLY A 283 -29.32 -66.75 20.08
C GLY A 283 -28.98 -65.37 20.64
N LYS A 284 -29.50 -65.09 21.83
CA LYS A 284 -29.35 -63.87 22.64
C LYS A 284 -28.14 -64.02 23.59
N GLY A 285 -27.31 -62.99 23.78
CA GLY A 285 -26.25 -63.04 24.81
C GLY A 285 -25.47 -61.74 24.99
N LYS A 286 -25.39 -61.25 26.23
CA LYS A 286 -25.00 -59.91 26.67
C LYS A 286 -23.66 -59.95 27.44
N ALA A 287 -22.86 -58.90 27.29
CA ALA A 287 -22.00 -58.22 28.29
C ALA A 287 -20.72 -58.87 28.88
N LYS A 288 -19.59 -58.16 28.74
CA LYS A 288 -18.65 -57.60 29.77
C LYS A 288 -17.24 -57.47 29.15
N GLU A 289 -16.69 -56.26 28.97
CA GLU A 289 -16.07 -55.33 29.94
C GLU A 289 -14.64 -55.73 30.38
N SER A 290 -13.66 -55.03 29.82
CA SER A 290 -12.37 -54.56 30.39
C SER A 290 -11.52 -54.06 29.21
N GLY A 291 -10.90 -52.87 29.15
CA GLY A 291 -10.50 -51.93 30.17
C GLY A 291 -8.98 -51.75 30.09
N LYS A 292 -8.49 -50.87 29.19
CA LYS A 292 -7.26 -50.06 29.36
C LYS A 292 -7.01 -49.11 28.18
N ASP A 293 -6.90 -47.84 28.54
CA ASP A 293 -6.68 -46.65 27.73
C ASP A 293 -5.31 -46.58 27.04
N LEU A 294 -5.28 -46.07 25.79
CA LEU A 294 -4.42 -44.95 25.38
C LEU A 294 -4.83 -44.41 23.97
N HIS A 295 -4.93 -43.07 23.90
CA HIS A 295 -4.84 -42.11 22.76
C HIS A 295 -4.45 -42.66 21.36
N GLN A 296 -4.91 -42.20 20.18
CA GLN A 296 -5.14 -40.87 19.56
C GLN A 296 -5.63 -41.18 18.12
N SER A 297 -6.54 -40.48 17.43
CA SER A 297 -6.32 -39.18 16.80
C SER A 297 -7.55 -38.82 15.96
N GLY A 298 -8.19 -37.71 16.29
CA GLY A 298 -9.04 -36.97 15.37
C GLY A 298 -8.19 -35.94 14.60
N THR A 299 -8.56 -35.71 13.34
CA THR A 299 -8.35 -34.47 12.58
C THR A 299 -7.01 -33.75 12.76
N THR A 300 -6.08 -33.93 11.82
CA THR A 300 -4.89 -33.07 11.73
C THR A 300 -5.29 -31.67 11.27
N ALA A 301 -5.38 -30.77 12.27
CA ALA A 301 -5.33 -29.33 12.07
C ALA A 301 -3.96 -28.94 11.49
N ARG A 302 -3.95 -27.97 10.58
CA ARG A 302 -2.71 -27.39 10.06
C ARG A 302 -1.93 -26.74 11.20
N GLU A 303 -0.62 -27.00 11.27
CA GLU A 303 0.27 -26.36 12.24
C GLU A 303 0.30 -24.84 12.03
N ALA A 304 0.26 -24.09 13.13
CA ALA A 304 0.42 -22.64 13.15
C ALA A 304 1.87 -22.27 12.80
N SER A 305 2.03 -21.16 12.07
CA SER A 305 3.34 -20.66 11.67
C SER A 305 4.22 -20.31 12.89
N PRO A 306 5.55 -20.48 12.80
CA PRO A 306 6.45 -20.22 13.92
C PRO A 306 6.38 -18.76 14.38
N VAL A 307 6.46 -18.56 15.70
CA VAL A 307 6.66 -17.24 16.32
C VAL A 307 8.08 -16.80 16.00
N TRP A 308 8.21 -15.65 15.36
CA TRP A 308 9.51 -15.02 15.13
C TRP A 308 9.91 -14.30 16.42
N ASP A 309 10.80 -14.91 17.20
CA ASP A 309 11.42 -14.27 18.35
C ASP A 309 12.31 -13.11 17.90
N ILE A 310 11.87 -11.87 18.19
CA ILE A 310 12.61 -10.62 17.92
C ILE A 310 13.43 -10.18 19.16
N GLU A 311 13.65 -11.06 20.14
CA GLU A 311 14.34 -10.69 21.40
C GLU A 311 15.58 -11.54 21.73
N LEU A 312 16.43 -11.84 20.75
CA LEU A 312 17.73 -12.51 20.99
C LEU A 312 18.94 -11.89 20.26
N ASP A 313 18.89 -10.60 19.92
CA ASP A 313 20.06 -9.91 19.31
C ASP A 313 20.49 -8.63 20.06
N ASN A 314 20.04 -8.45 21.32
CA ASN A 314 20.33 -7.22 22.09
C ASN A 314 21.23 -7.42 23.32
N THR A 315 21.87 -8.58 23.52
CA THR A 315 22.67 -8.82 24.75
C THR A 315 24.09 -9.36 24.58
N ASP A 316 24.65 -9.58 23.38
CA ASP A 316 26.02 -10.15 23.28
C ASP A 316 26.95 -9.53 22.20
N LEU A 317 26.76 -8.26 21.83
CA LEU A 317 27.71 -7.56 20.92
C LEU A 317 28.50 -6.41 21.58
N ALA A 318 28.40 -6.24 22.90
CA ALA A 318 29.03 -5.12 23.61
C ALA A 318 30.52 -5.30 23.96
N SER A 319 31.19 -6.42 23.63
CA SER A 319 32.56 -6.64 24.12
C SER A 319 33.67 -6.80 23.08
N HIS A 320 33.45 -7.09 21.79
CA HIS A 320 34.55 -7.22 20.81
C HIS A 320 34.23 -6.64 19.41
N ARG A 321 34.33 -5.33 19.24
CA ARG A 321 34.70 -4.71 17.95
C ARG A 321 35.70 -3.58 18.21
N LYS A 322 36.97 -3.80 17.85
CA LYS A 322 37.96 -2.72 17.74
C LYS A 322 37.53 -1.80 16.59
N SER A 323 37.38 -0.51 16.86
CA SER A 323 37.13 0.52 15.85
C SER A 323 38.26 0.57 14.81
N PRO A 324 37.96 0.75 13.51
CA PRO A 324 39.00 0.94 12.49
C PRO A 324 39.78 2.25 12.76
N PRO A 325 41.09 2.30 12.47
CA PRO A 325 41.86 3.53 12.61
C PRO A 325 41.37 4.61 11.63
N PRO A 326 41.51 5.90 11.97
CA PRO A 326 41.10 7.00 11.10
C PRO A 326 41.92 7.04 9.81
N ARG A 327 41.24 7.35 8.70
CA ARG A 327 41.83 7.47 7.36
C ARG A 327 42.82 8.65 7.32
N ALA A 328 44.02 8.40 6.79
CA ALA A 328 45.03 9.44 6.57
C ALA A 328 44.53 10.51 5.57
N PRO A 329 44.91 11.79 5.74
CA PRO A 329 44.54 12.85 4.80
C PRO A 329 45.14 12.58 3.42
N SER A 330 44.34 12.82 2.37
CA SER A 330 44.78 12.72 0.98
C SER A 330 45.77 13.84 0.63
N GLU A 331 46.80 13.50 -0.15
CA GLU A 331 47.75 14.47 -0.68
C GLU A 331 47.06 15.54 -1.56
N PRO A 332 47.58 16.79 -1.55
CA PRO A 332 47.07 17.86 -2.38
C PRO A 332 47.33 17.57 -3.86
N TRP A 333 46.35 17.89 -4.70
CA TRP A 333 46.39 17.63 -6.14
C TRP A 333 47.25 18.70 -6.83
N ASP A 334 48.40 18.32 -7.38
CA ASP A 334 49.23 19.21 -8.21
C ASP A 334 48.66 19.30 -9.63
N ILE A 335 48.15 20.48 -9.98
CA ILE A 335 47.48 20.78 -11.25
C ILE A 335 48.49 21.01 -12.42
N GLU A 336 49.80 21.01 -12.15
CA GLU A 336 50.82 21.36 -13.15
C GLU A 336 51.36 20.17 -13.98
N ILE A 337 50.85 18.95 -13.80
CA ILE A 337 51.34 17.76 -14.53
C ILE A 337 50.56 17.44 -15.82
N ASP A 338 49.40 18.06 -16.06
CA ASP A 338 48.54 17.77 -17.22
C ASP A 338 48.50 18.87 -18.30
N LEU A 339 49.46 19.80 -18.26
CA LEU A 339 49.59 20.89 -19.24
C LEU A 339 50.95 20.89 -19.95
N ASN A 340 51.35 19.72 -20.48
CA ASN A 340 52.46 19.66 -21.43
C ASN A 340 52.23 18.66 -22.57
#